data_AF-A0A937XIP0-F1
#
_entry.id   AF-A0A937XIP0-F1
#
_cell.length_a   1.000
_cell.length_b   1.000
_cell.length_c   1.000
_cell.angle_alpha   90.00
_cell.angle_beta   90.00
_cell.angle_gamma   90.00
#
_symmetry.space_group_name_H-M   'P 1'
#
loop_
_entity.id
_entity.type
_entity.pdbx_description
1 polymer ?
#
loop_
_entity_poly.entity_id
_entity_poly.type
_entity_poly.pdbx_seq_one_letter_code
_entity_poly.pdbx_strand_id
1 'polypeptide(L)'
;MQDPVKRRENWELKYNLDRVKQTLEEKRAKMAEHYQTAVAGMVASEIQVREALNIRGVSTIHYVPYLNFGRQLYKLTTQRQISGESAVIEAQVLLEKWARRGLDPDVLGYVRTQVFNIAAPPAP
;
A
#
# COMPACT_ATOMS: atom_id res chain seq x y z
N MET A 1 -7.12 23.32 21.39
CA MET A 1 -8.05 22.18 21.21
C MET A 1 -9.40 22.63 21.74
N GLN A 2 -10.51 22.07 21.22
CA GLN A 2 -11.81 21.99 21.91
C GLN A 2 -12.72 23.23 21.89
N ASP A 3 -13.45 23.40 20.80
CA ASP A 3 -14.88 23.64 20.98
C ASP A 3 -15.60 22.33 20.60
N PRO A 4 -15.92 21.49 21.60
CA PRO A 4 -16.59 20.21 21.37
C PRO A 4 -17.95 20.40 20.68
N VAL A 5 -18.60 21.54 20.92
CA VAL A 5 -19.89 21.90 20.32
C VAL A 5 -19.70 22.18 18.84
N LYS A 6 -18.78 23.07 18.45
CA LYS A 6 -18.45 23.30 17.03
C LYS A 6 -17.96 22.05 16.32
N ARG A 7 -17.23 21.16 16.99
CA ARG A 7 -16.77 19.91 16.38
C ARG A 7 -17.93 18.96 16.10
N ARG A 8 -18.90 18.87 17.01
CA ARG A 8 -20.14 18.11 16.83
C ARG A 8 -21.03 18.72 15.75
N GLU A 9 -21.26 20.03 15.77
CA GLU A 9 -22.07 20.73 14.77
C GLU A 9 -21.50 20.55 13.35
N ASN A 10 -20.17 20.70 13.19
CA ASN A 10 -19.50 20.42 11.93
C ASN A 10 -19.57 18.94 11.51
N TRP A 11 -19.76 18.02 12.46
CA TRP A 11 -19.99 16.61 12.16
C TRP A 11 -21.43 16.38 11.68
N GLU A 12 -22.44 16.92 12.38
CA GLU A 12 -23.86 16.84 11.99
C GLU A 12 -24.11 17.42 10.60
N LEU A 13 -23.47 18.55 10.26
CA LEU A 13 -23.57 19.18 8.93
C LEU A 13 -23.11 18.25 7.78
N LYS A 14 -22.26 17.25 8.05
CA LYS A 14 -21.84 16.26 7.04
C LYS A 14 -22.93 15.25 6.70
N TYR A 15 -23.93 15.09 7.57
CA TYR A 15 -25.04 14.13 7.42
C TYR A 15 -26.26 14.73 6.72
N ASN A 16 -26.10 15.80 5.95
CA ASN A 16 -27.11 16.18 4.96
C ASN A 16 -27.16 15.11 3.85
N LEU A 17 -28.01 14.10 4.05
CA LEU A 17 -28.05 12.88 3.24
C LEU A 17 -28.41 13.15 1.78
N ASP A 18 -29.25 14.14 1.50
CA ASP A 18 -29.64 14.50 0.14
C ASP A 18 -28.45 15.04 -0.65
N ARG A 19 -27.70 15.98 -0.04
CA ARG A 19 -26.47 16.51 -0.62
C ARG A 19 -25.42 15.42 -0.80
N VAL A 20 -25.29 14.51 0.17
CA VAL A 20 -24.35 13.38 0.10
C VAL A 20 -24.71 12.46 -1.07
N LYS A 21 -25.99 12.07 -1.18
CA LYS A 21 -26.49 11.24 -2.27
C LYS A 21 -26.20 11.87 -3.63
N GLN A 22 -26.58 13.13 -3.82
CA GLN A 22 -26.32 13.86 -5.07
C GLN A 22 -24.82 13.89 -5.40
N THR A 23 -23.97 14.20 -4.42
CA THR A 23 -22.51 14.23 -4.61
C THR A 23 -21.95 12.86 -5.03
N LEU A 24 -22.47 11.77 -4.46
CA LEU A 24 -22.05 10.41 -4.81
C LEU A 24 -22.53 10.01 -6.19
N GLU A 25 -23.76 10.37 -6.58
CA GLU A 25 -24.30 10.12 -7.92
C GLU A 25 -23.47 10.81 -8.99
N GLU A 26 -23.14 12.09 -8.79
CA GLU A 26 -22.29 12.87 -9.69
C GLU A 26 -20.88 12.28 -9.84
N LYS A 27 -20.31 11.73 -8.76
CA LYS A 27 -18.93 11.21 -8.75
C LYS A 27 -18.82 9.72 -9.08
N ARG A 28 -19.92 8.97 -9.08
CA ARG A 28 -19.93 7.51 -9.12
C ARG A 28 -19.10 6.96 -10.28
N ALA A 29 -19.32 7.46 -11.49
CA ALA A 29 -18.63 6.97 -12.69
C ALA A 29 -17.11 7.15 -12.58
N LYS A 30 -16.66 8.36 -12.21
CA LYS A 30 -15.24 8.67 -12.04
C LYS A 30 -14.60 7.89 -10.88
N MET A 31 -15.32 7.72 -9.77
CA MET A 31 -14.85 6.91 -8.65
C MET A 31 -14.68 5.43 -9.04
N ALA A 32 -15.61 4.89 -9.82
CA ALA A 32 -15.54 3.52 -10.32
C ALA A 32 -14.33 3.33 -11.25
N GLU A 33 -14.12 4.27 -12.18
CA GLU A 33 -12.96 4.27 -13.07
C GLU A 33 -11.63 4.31 -12.28
N HIS A 34 -11.49 5.26 -11.36
CA HIS A 34 -10.30 5.37 -10.53
C HIS A 34 -10.05 4.10 -9.70
N TYR A 35 -11.11 3.51 -9.15
CA TYR A 35 -11.00 2.27 -8.37
C TYR A 35 -10.56 1.10 -9.24
N GLN A 36 -11.15 0.95 -10.43
CA GLN A 36 -10.80 -0.11 -11.37
C GLN A 36 -9.32 -0.03 -11.76
N THR A 37 -8.81 1.17 -12.09
CA THR A 37 -7.40 1.38 -12.41
C THR A 37 -6.50 1.07 -11.21
N ALA A 38 -6.85 1.55 -10.02
CA ALA A 38 -6.04 1.34 -8.81
C ALA A 38 -5.98 -0.14 -8.40
N VAL A 39 -7.10 -0.86 -8.46
CA VAL A 39 -7.16 -2.28 -8.12
C VAL A 39 -6.42 -3.13 -9.15
N ALA A 40 -6.56 -2.82 -10.45
CA ALA A 40 -5.85 -3.56 -11.49
C ALA A 40 -4.33 -3.54 -11.29
N GLY A 41 -3.76 -2.35 -11.02
CA GLY A 41 -2.33 -2.22 -10.74
C GLY A 41 -1.90 -2.91 -9.45
N MET A 42 -2.70 -2.81 -8.39
CA MET A 42 -2.42 -3.50 -7.12
C MET A 42 -2.43 -5.03 -7.28
N VAL A 43 -3.45 -5.58 -7.95
CA VAL A 43 -3.55 -7.03 -8.18
C VAL A 43 -2.39 -7.54 -9.04
N ALA A 44 -1.99 -6.80 -10.08
CA ALA A 44 -0.82 -7.16 -10.87
C ALA A 44 0.45 -7.24 -10.01
N SER A 45 0.65 -6.27 -9.10
CA SER A 45 1.78 -6.31 -8.16
C SER A 45 1.70 -7.50 -7.18
N GLU A 46 0.50 -7.84 -6.69
CA GLU A 46 0.33 -9.00 -5.80
C GLU A 46 0.64 -10.32 -6.49
N ILE A 47 0.29 -10.47 -7.76
CA ILE A 47 0.63 -11.66 -8.55
C ILE A 47 2.16 -11.83 -8.61
N GLN A 48 2.89 -10.76 -8.94
CA GLN A 48 4.35 -10.79 -8.98
C GLN A 48 4.97 -11.10 -7.61
N VAL A 49 4.40 -10.57 -6.52
CA VAL A 49 4.85 -10.93 -5.16
C VAL A 49 4.61 -12.42 -4.89
N ARG A 50 3.45 -12.99 -5.25
CA ARG A 50 3.19 -14.43 -5.07
C ARG A 50 4.17 -15.28 -5.86
N GLU A 51 4.47 -14.90 -7.11
CA GLU A 51 5.47 -15.57 -7.93
C GLU A 51 6.86 -15.51 -7.28
N ALA A 52 7.25 -14.36 -6.75
CA ALA A 52 8.50 -14.21 -6.02
C ALA A 52 8.56 -15.09 -4.76
N LEU A 53 7.45 -15.21 -4.01
CA LEU A 53 7.34 -16.06 -2.84
C LEU A 53 7.39 -17.56 -3.18
N ASN A 54 6.76 -17.97 -4.29
CA ASN A 54 6.84 -19.32 -4.82
C ASN A 54 8.28 -19.70 -5.14
N ILE A 55 9.03 -18.83 -5.83
CA ILE A 55 10.45 -19.05 -6.17
C ILE A 55 11.30 -19.23 -4.90
N ARG A 56 10.98 -18.51 -3.82
CA ARG A 56 11.68 -18.60 -2.53
C ARG A 56 11.17 -19.74 -1.63
N GLY A 57 10.24 -20.56 -2.10
CA GLY A 57 9.74 -21.72 -1.36
C GLY A 57 8.90 -21.36 -0.14
N VAL A 58 8.33 -20.16 -0.07
CA VAL A 58 7.48 -19.75 1.06
C VAL A 58 6.17 -20.53 1.00
N SER A 59 5.74 -21.08 2.13
CA SER A 59 4.42 -21.72 2.25
C SER A 59 3.30 -20.70 2.07
N THR A 60 2.24 -21.09 1.37
CA THR A 60 1.06 -20.24 1.08
C THR A 60 0.38 -19.72 2.35
N ILE A 61 0.46 -20.46 3.46
CA ILE A 61 -0.05 -20.04 4.78
C ILE A 61 0.62 -18.73 5.24
N HIS A 62 1.87 -18.50 4.84
CA HIS A 62 2.64 -17.31 5.20
C HIS A 62 2.55 -16.18 4.17
N TYR A 63 1.75 -16.29 3.10
CA TYR A 63 1.74 -15.27 2.04
C TYR A 63 1.18 -13.93 2.49
N VAL A 64 0.14 -13.95 3.32
CA VAL A 64 -0.58 -12.74 3.74
C VAL A 64 0.35 -11.63 4.25
N PRO A 65 1.27 -11.87 5.20
CA PRO A 65 2.18 -10.83 5.66
C PRO A 65 3.17 -10.34 4.58
N TYR A 66 3.66 -11.21 3.69
CA TYR A 66 4.53 -10.78 2.57
C TYR A 66 3.76 -9.96 1.52
N LEU A 67 2.50 -10.32 1.24
CA LEU A 67 1.63 -9.53 0.37
C LEU A 67 1.35 -8.14 0.95
N ASN A 68 1.18 -8.05 2.28
CA ASN A 68 1.03 -6.76 2.95
C ASN A 68 2.28 -5.89 2.86
N PHE A 69 3.47 -6.49 2.92
CA PHE A 69 4.73 -5.80 2.62
C PHE A 69 4.76 -5.30 1.16
N GLY A 70 4.44 -6.17 0.20
CA GLY A 70 4.35 -5.81 -1.22
C GLY A 70 3.39 -4.65 -1.49
N ARG A 71 2.20 -4.63 -0.87
CA ARG A 71 1.24 -3.51 -0.96
C ARG A 71 1.80 -2.19 -0.43
N GLN A 72 2.63 -2.24 0.62
CA GLN A 72 3.26 -1.04 1.16
C GLN A 72 4.34 -0.51 0.22
N LEU A 73 5.12 -1.39 -0.40
CA LEU A 73 6.05 -1.00 -1.47
C LEU A 73 5.34 -0.44 -2.69
N TYR A 74 4.25 -1.08 -3.15
CA TYR A 74 3.43 -0.59 -4.26
C TYR A 74 2.85 0.81 -3.99
N LYS A 75 2.33 1.03 -2.79
CA LYS A 75 1.87 2.36 -2.37
C LYS A 75 2.99 3.39 -2.40
N LEU A 76 4.20 2.99 -2.00
CA LEU A 76 5.36 3.87 -1.98
C LEU A 76 5.80 4.27 -3.39
N THR A 77 5.97 3.30 -4.28
CA THR A 77 6.53 3.51 -5.61
C THR A 77 5.49 4.05 -6.60
N THR A 78 4.27 3.52 -6.59
CA THR A 78 3.25 3.86 -7.59
C THR A 78 2.34 4.97 -7.14
N GLN A 79 1.81 4.92 -5.92
CA GLN A 79 0.84 5.93 -5.45
C GLN A 79 1.50 7.21 -4.95
N ARG A 80 2.64 7.10 -4.27
CA ARG A 80 3.40 8.27 -3.78
C ARG A 80 4.50 8.72 -4.73
N GLN A 81 4.79 7.94 -5.77
CA GLN A 81 5.83 8.23 -6.76
C GLN A 81 7.20 8.50 -6.13
N ILE A 82 7.50 7.86 -5.00
CA ILE A 82 8.80 7.97 -4.35
C ILE A 82 9.78 7.08 -5.12
N SER A 83 10.91 7.66 -5.50
CA SER A 83 11.94 7.02 -6.33
C SER A 83 13.34 7.34 -5.81
N GLY A 84 14.36 6.71 -6.40
CA GLY A 84 15.76 6.95 -6.06
C GLY A 84 16.11 6.59 -4.62
N GLU A 85 17.00 7.37 -4.01
CA GLU A 85 17.52 7.14 -2.66
C GLU A 85 16.42 7.14 -1.58
N SER A 86 15.43 8.04 -1.70
CA SER A 86 14.28 8.06 -0.79
C SER A 86 13.48 6.76 -0.83
N ALA A 87 13.33 6.15 -2.00
CA ALA A 87 12.65 4.86 -2.12
C ALA A 87 13.45 3.72 -1.48
N VAL A 88 14.78 3.76 -1.60
CA VAL A 88 15.68 2.79 -0.99
C VAL A 88 15.59 2.85 0.54
N ILE A 89 15.66 4.05 1.12
CA ILE A 89 15.59 4.25 2.58
C ILE A 89 14.25 3.78 3.13
N GLU A 90 13.14 4.22 2.53
CA GLU A 90 11.82 3.86 3.01
C GLU A 90 11.51 2.36 2.81
N ALA A 91 11.96 1.76 1.70
CA ALA A 91 11.84 0.32 1.49
C ALA A 91 12.63 -0.47 2.53
N GLN A 92 13.80 0.04 2.95
CA GLN A 92 14.60 -0.55 4.02
C GLN A 92 13.87 -0.48 5.37
N VAL A 93 13.26 0.66 5.72
CA VAL A 93 12.45 0.80 6.95
C VAL A 93 11.28 -0.20 6.96
N LEU A 94 10.61 -0.37 5.82
CA LEU A 94 9.54 -1.36 5.68
C LEU A 94 10.07 -2.79 5.85
N LEU A 95 11.20 -3.11 5.22
CA LEU A 95 11.83 -4.42 5.34
C LEU A 95 12.15 -4.73 6.80
N GLU A 96 12.82 -3.82 7.51
CA GLU A 96 13.17 -3.99 8.93
C GLU A 96 11.94 -4.17 9.82
N LYS A 97 10.88 -3.41 9.56
CA LYS A 97 9.60 -3.55 10.27
C LYS A 97 9.02 -4.94 10.12
N TRP A 98 9.03 -5.51 8.91
CA TRP A 98 8.45 -6.83 8.66
C TRP A 98 9.39 -7.96 9.09
N ALA A 99 10.70 -7.77 9.00
CA ALA A 99 11.70 -8.66 9.58
C ALA A 99 11.51 -8.79 11.09
N ARG A 100 11.31 -7.67 11.81
CA ARG A 100 10.98 -7.68 13.25
C ARG A 100 9.65 -8.36 13.59
N ARG A 101 8.76 -8.56 12.61
CA ARG A 101 7.51 -9.33 12.76
C ARG A 101 7.68 -10.82 12.46
N GLY A 102 8.91 -11.28 12.23
CA GLY A 102 9.25 -12.68 11.99
C GLY A 102 9.25 -13.10 10.53
N LEU A 103 9.27 -12.17 9.58
CA LEU A 103 9.44 -12.49 8.16
C LEU A 103 10.93 -12.61 7.83
N ASP A 104 11.25 -13.47 6.87
CA ASP A 104 12.61 -13.70 6.41
C ASP A 104 13.13 -12.45 5.66
N PRO A 105 14.19 -11.77 6.16
CA PRO A 105 14.77 -10.61 5.51
C PRO A 105 15.23 -10.87 4.07
N ASP A 106 15.70 -12.07 3.76
CA ASP A 106 16.18 -12.40 2.42
C ASP A 106 15.03 -12.53 1.44
N VAL A 107 13.88 -13.06 1.89
CA VAL A 107 12.66 -13.10 1.08
C VAL A 107 12.11 -11.68 0.87
N LEU A 108 12.10 -10.85 1.92
CA LEU A 108 11.67 -9.46 1.81
C LEU A 108 12.57 -8.66 0.86
N GLY A 109 13.89 -8.84 0.94
CA GLY A 109 14.87 -8.24 0.04
C GLY A 109 14.69 -8.70 -1.40
N TYR A 110 14.41 -10.00 -1.61
CA TYR A 110 14.11 -10.54 -2.92
C TYR A 110 12.85 -9.90 -3.54
N VAL A 111 11.76 -9.78 -2.78
CA VAL A 111 10.53 -9.11 -3.23
C VAL A 111 10.80 -7.65 -3.57
N ARG A 112 11.54 -6.91 -2.73
CA ARG A 112 11.90 -5.51 -2.98
C ARG A 112 12.62 -5.34 -4.32
N THR A 113 13.61 -6.18 -4.60
CA THR A 113 14.43 -6.06 -5.81
C THR A 113 13.69 -6.57 -7.04
N GLN A 114 13.09 -7.76 -6.98
CA GLN A 114 12.52 -8.42 -8.17
C GLN A 114 11.17 -7.84 -8.60
N VAL A 115 10.33 -7.43 -7.65
CA VAL A 115 8.99 -6.93 -7.96
C VAL A 115 8.98 -5.41 -8.13
N PHE A 116 9.76 -4.69 -7.32
CA PHE A 116 9.72 -3.23 -7.26
C PHE A 116 10.97 -2.54 -7.81
N ASN A 117 11.99 -3.31 -8.22
CA ASN A 117 13.25 -2.79 -8.75
C ASN A 117 13.93 -1.76 -7.83
N ILE A 118 13.82 -1.95 -6.51
CA ILE A 118 14.49 -1.09 -5.52
C ILE A 118 15.75 -1.80 -5.04
N ALA A 119 16.90 -1.16 -5.27
CA ALA A 119 18.19 -1.67 -4.85
C ALA A 119 18.32 -1.75 -3.32
N ALA A 120 19.27 -2.56 -2.85
CA ALA A 120 19.68 -2.51 -1.45
C ALA A 120 20.32 -1.16 -1.12
N PRO A 121 20.12 -0.63 0.10
CA PRO A 121 20.91 0.49 0.56
C PRO A 121 22.40 0.12 0.55
N PRO A 122 23.30 1.07 0.28
CA PRO A 122 24.73 0.85 0.45
C PRO A 122 24.99 0.43 1.90
N ALA A 123 25.90 -0.53 2.08
CA ALA A 123 26.38 -0.89 3.41
C ALA A 123 26.98 0.36 4.08
N PRO A 124 26.80 0.55 5.39
CA PRO A 124 27.38 1.66 6.12
C PRO A 124 28.91 1.67 6.05
#